data_AF-A0A5Q4SY45-F1
#
_entry.id   AF-A0A5Q4SY45-F1
#
_cell.length_a   1.000
_cell.length_b   1.000
_cell.length_c   1.000
_cell.angle_alpha   90.00
_cell.angle_beta   90.00
_cell.angle_gamma   90.00
#
_symmetry.space_group_name_H-M   'P 1'
#
loop_
_entity.id
_entity.type
_entity.pdbx_description
1 polymer ?
#
loop_
_entity_poly.entity_id
_entity_poly.type
_entity_poly.pdbx_seq_one_letter_code
_entity_poly.pdbx_strand_id
1 'polypeptide(L)' 'MENREALKPYLLAFPGPLRDRLVAAVLSGEKVSTTGLLAEYEAEAEELPPVGERSALID' A
#
# COMPACT_ATOMS: atom_id res chain seq x y z
N MET A 1 -23.41 -2.21 13.17
CA MET A 1 -22.14 -2.40 12.46
C MET A 1 -21.28 -1.22 12.78
N GLU A 2 -20.17 -1.44 13.49
CA GLU A 2 -19.20 -0.39 13.80
C GLU A 2 -18.71 0.22 12.48
N ASN A 3 -18.74 1.55 12.39
CA ASN A 3 -18.29 2.28 11.22
C ASN A 3 -16.78 2.05 11.09
N ARG A 4 -16.36 1.11 10.24
CA ARG A 4 -14.94 0.93 9.94
C ARG A 4 -14.47 2.23 9.31
N GLU A 5 -13.52 2.89 9.98
CA GLU A 5 -12.85 4.05 9.43
C GLU A 5 -12.36 3.71 8.01
N ALA A 6 -12.73 4.54 7.03
CA ALA A 6 -12.34 4.31 5.65
C ALA A 6 -10.84 4.55 5.51
N LEU A 7 -10.06 3.47 5.46
CA LEU A 7 -8.62 3.55 5.26
C LEU A 7 -8.29 3.94 3.82
N LYS A 8 -7.17 4.65 3.63
CA LYS A 8 -6.64 4.94 2.29
C LYS A 8 -6.34 3.62 1.56
N PRO A 9 -6.57 3.54 0.24
CA PRO A 9 -6.24 2.34 -0.52
C PRO A 9 -4.72 2.15 -0.63
N TYR A 10 -4.26 0.92 -0.49
CA TYR A 10 -2.89 0.50 -0.79
C TYR A 10 -2.93 -0.45 -1.98
N LEU A 11 -2.41 0.01 -3.12
CA LEU A 11 -2.42 -0.69 -4.40
C LEU A 11 -1.02 -1.21 -4.71
N LEU A 12 -0.92 -2.48 -5.09
CA LEU A 12 0.33 -3.10 -5.50
C LEU A 12 0.30 -3.42 -6.98
N ALA A 13 1.18 -2.78 -7.75
CA ALA A 13 1.26 -2.91 -9.20
C ALA A 13 -0.06 -2.60 -9.95
N PHE A 14 0.00 -2.67 -11.28
CA PHE A 14 -1.19 -2.68 -12.13
C PHE A 14 -1.88 -4.04 -12.11
N PRO A 15 -3.18 -4.11 -12.48
CA PRO A 15 -3.91 -5.39 -12.57
C PRO A 15 -3.16 -6.44 -13.39
N GLY A 16 -3.05 -7.65 -12.85
CA GLY A 16 -2.40 -8.79 -13.50
C GLY A 16 -1.50 -9.62 -12.56
N PRO A 17 -0.78 -10.62 -13.07
CA PRO A 17 -0.12 -11.64 -12.26
C PRO A 17 0.94 -11.13 -11.28
N LEU A 18 1.44 -9.90 -11.45
CA LEU A 18 2.33 -9.29 -10.47
C LEU A 18 1.55 -8.79 -9.25
N ARG A 19 0.39 -8.15 -9.45
CA ARG A 19 -0.47 -7.71 -8.35
C ARG A 19 -0.88 -8.90 -7.50
N ASP A 20 -1.43 -9.95 -8.12
CA ASP A 20 -1.91 -11.14 -7.42
C ASP A 20 -0.83 -11.74 -6.51
N ARG A 21 0.41 -11.83 -7.01
CA ARG A 21 1.56 -12.33 -6.25
C ARG A 21 1.93 -11.42 -5.08
N LEU A 22 1.95 -10.11 -5.30
CA LEU A 22 2.31 -9.15 -4.26
C LEU A 22 1.23 -9.07 -3.16
N VAL A 23 -0.05 -9.07 -3.53
CA VAL A 23 -1.18 -9.13 -2.59
C VAL A 23 -1.10 -10.42 -1.77
N ALA A 24 -0.90 -11.57 -2.41
CA ALA A 24 -0.75 -12.85 -1.72
C ALA A 24 0.43 -12.86 -0.74
N ALA A 25 1.58 -12.29 -1.13
CA ALA A 25 2.76 -12.19 -0.26
C ALA A 25 2.53 -11.29 0.98
N VAL A 26 1.73 -10.22 0.86
CA VAL A 26 1.34 -9.41 2.03
C VAL A 26 0.39 -10.19 2.93
N LEU A 27 -0.64 -10.83 2.35
CA LEU A 27 -1.64 -11.58 3.12
C LEU A 27 -1.05 -12.81 3.83
N SER A 28 -0.02 -13.44 3.27
CA SER A 28 0.71 -14.54 3.91
C SER A 28 1.70 -14.09 4.98
N GLY A 29 1.99 -12.79 5.06
CA GLY A 29 3.01 -12.23 5.96
C GLY A 29 4.44 -12.38 5.45
N GLU A 30 4.65 -12.81 4.20
CA GLU A 30 5.97 -12.92 3.59
C GLU A 30 6.55 -11.54 3.21
N LYS A 31 5.70 -10.64 2.72
CA LYS A 31 6.04 -9.25 2.40
C LYS A 31 5.61 -8.32 3.53
N VAL A 32 6.59 -7.86 4.30
CA VAL A 32 6.38 -6.96 5.46
C VAL A 32 6.97 -5.56 5.28
N SER A 33 7.47 -5.24 4.08
CA SER A 33 8.06 -3.94 3.76
C SER A 33 7.72 -3.49 2.34
N THR A 34 7.79 -2.18 2.08
CA THR A 34 7.67 -1.58 0.76
C THR A 34 8.64 -0.40 0.64
N THR A 35 8.91 0.04 -0.59
CA THR A 35 9.69 1.24 -0.89
C THR A 35 9.01 2.03 -1.99
N GLY A 36 9.23 3.34 -2.03
CA GLY A 36 8.89 4.24 -3.12
C GLY A 36 10.08 5.14 -3.45
N LEU A 37 10.05 5.83 -4.58
CA LEU A 37 11.11 6.79 -4.92
C LEU A 37 10.87 8.11 -4.19
N LEU A 38 11.85 8.58 -3.41
CA LEU A 38 11.76 9.87 -2.73
C LEU A 38 11.49 11.03 -3.71
N ALA A 39 12.10 10.97 -4.89
CA ALA A 39 11.92 11.98 -5.93
C ALA A 39 10.46 12.08 -6.43
N GLU A 40 9.67 11.00 -6.38
CA GLU A 40 8.24 11.03 -6.75
C GLU A 40 7.44 11.82 -5.70
N TYR A 41 7.68 11.59 -4.41
CA TYR A 41 7.06 12.37 -3.33
C TYR A 41 7.38 13.86 -3.44
N GLU A 42 8.64 14.20 -3.72
CA GLU A 42 9.08 15.59 -3.90
C GLU A 42 8.43 16.24 -5.13
N ALA A 43 8.33 15.50 -6.26
CA ALA A 43 7.73 15.99 -7.49
C ALA A 43 6.23 16.23 -7.37
N GLU A 44 5.51 15.37 -6.64
CA GLU A 44 4.06 15.46 -6.42
C GLU A 44 3.70 16.33 -5.18
N ALA A 45 4.70 16.85 -4.46
CA ALA A 45 4.53 17.53 -3.18
C ALA A 45 3.68 16.70 -2.17
N GLU A 46 3.86 15.38 -2.19
CA GLU A 46 3.16 14.44 -1.31
C GLU A 46 3.94 14.26 0.01
N GLU A 47 3.22 14.20 1.12
CA GLU A 47 3.82 13.89 2.41
C GLU A 47 4.33 12.44 2.44
N LEU A 48 5.52 12.23 3.01
CA LEU A 48 6.02 10.88 3.27
C LEU A 48 5.12 10.18 4.30
N PRO A 49 4.85 8.87 4.13
CA PRO A 49 3.97 8.14 5.04
C PRO A 49 4.58 8.09 6.46
N PRO A 50 3.88 8.62 7.50
CA PRO A 50 4.35 8.55 8.87
C PRO A 50 4.28 7.13 9.44
N VAL A 51 5.07 6.90 10.50
CA VAL A 51 5.00 5.67 11.29
C VAL A 51 3.60 5.49 11.87
N GLY A 52 3.03 4.29 11.72
CA GLY A 52 1.71 3.94 12.25
C GLY A 52 0.54 4.23 11.31
N GLU A 53 0.79 4.80 10.13
CA GLU A 53 -0.25 4.91 9.09
C GLU A 53 -0.78 3.52 8.70
N ARG A 54 -2.10 3.44 8.48
CA ARG A 54 -2.81 2.21 8.08
C ARG A 54 -3.54 2.44 6.77
N SER A 55 -3.40 1.47 5.87
CA SER A 55 -4.05 1.47 4.56
C SER A 55 -4.75 0.14 4.31
N ALA A 56 -5.81 0.15 3.52
CA ALA A 56 -6.49 -1.06 3.09
C ALA A 56 -5.80 -1.64 1.85
N LEU A 57 -5.23 -2.84 1.94
CA LEU A 57 -4.70 -3.56 0.79
C LEU A 57 -5.85 -3.92 -0.16
N ILE A 58 -5.73 -3.51 -1.43
CA ILE A 58 -6.73 -3.77 -2.47
C ILE A 58 -6.14 -4.67 -3.57
N ASP A 59 -6.93 -5.63 -4.02
CA ASP A 59 -6.68 -6.51 -5.16
C ASP A 59 -7.41 -6.00 -6.42
#